data_AF-A0A3A5HDW8-F1
#
_entry.id   AF-A0A3A5HDW8-F1
#
_cell.length_a   1.000
_cell.length_b   1.000
_cell.length_c   1.000
_cell.angle_alpha   90.00
_cell.angle_beta   90.00
_cell.angle_gamma   90.00
#
_symmetry.space_group_name_H-M   'P 1'
#
loop_
_entity.id
_entity.type
_entity.pdbx_description
1 polymer ?
#
loop_
_entity_poly.entity_id
_entity_poly.type
_entity_poly.pdbx_seq_one_letter_code
_entity_poly.pdbx_strand_id
1 'polypeptide(L)'
;MKFNNIVYDSHIIENKSSINSRDSLKESKVVVLQPVGYPFSCNLIDTPKIEVFDKQLFEIYAREQWEGFNAVEGSFLFDQKILPDFAFKVIKAHPDNSKITSSTSIILIDNQEINEIKNMETDIKMEDVIGQKQAKLKCKIIQKYLKDPEHFKGWAPRNVLFYGTPGTGKTMLAKSLSGELKVPLYLIKATSLIGDHVGDGSRQIHDLYDLASKTSPSVIFIDEIDAIALDRKFQSLRGDVSEVVNALLTEMDGIKDNLGVVTIGATNNPSLLDYAIRSRFEEEIEFKLPDENERREMIEKYIESMPLEVKVSRTKLAQSSKGMSGRDIKEKLLKTALHKAISEDKSTVDREDIEYALKNYQTEKNEPKNMFA
;
A
#
# COMPACT_ATOMS: atom_id res chain seq x y z
N MET A 1 53.62 -3.79 16.64
CA MET A 1 53.89 -3.23 17.99
C MET A 1 53.55 -1.74 17.93
N LYS A 2 52.62 -1.14 18.68
CA LYS A 2 51.86 -1.50 19.88
C LYS A 2 50.44 -0.91 19.72
N PHE A 3 49.41 -1.66 20.09
CA PHE A 3 48.10 -1.09 20.39
C PHE A 3 48.20 -0.41 21.77
N ASN A 4 47.91 0.89 21.84
CA ASN A 4 47.72 1.59 23.10
C ASN A 4 46.23 1.66 23.40
N ASN A 5 45.85 1.04 24.53
CA ASN A 5 44.55 1.18 25.16
C ASN A 5 44.26 2.65 25.44
N ILE A 6 43.13 3.14 24.94
CA ILE A 6 42.44 4.30 25.50
C ILE A 6 41.13 3.78 26.08
N VAL A 7 41.12 3.67 27.41
CA VAL A 7 39.92 3.46 28.20
C VAL A 7 39.16 4.78 28.18
N TYR A 8 37.95 4.79 27.62
CA TYR A 8 37.03 5.90 27.79
C TYR A 8 36.24 5.70 29.09
N ASP A 9 36.54 6.57 30.04
CA ASP A 9 35.87 6.73 31.32
C ASP A 9 34.52 7.44 31.06
N SER A 10 33.40 6.73 31.23
CA SER A 10 32.05 7.29 31.08
C SER A 10 31.44 7.60 32.43
N HIS A 11 31.85 8.71 33.02
CA HIS A 11 31.07 9.36 34.07
C HIS A 11 30.14 10.41 33.47
N ILE A 12 28.94 10.49 34.06
CA ILE A 12 27.91 11.57 33.99
C ILE A 12 26.79 11.22 32.97
N ILE A 13 25.53 10.91 33.33
CA ILE A 13 24.68 11.40 34.44
C ILE A 13 23.82 10.27 35.02
N GLU A 14 24.03 9.93 36.29
CA GLU A 14 23.02 9.28 37.12
C GLU A 14 21.90 10.29 37.42
N ASN A 15 20.68 10.05 36.94
CA ASN A 15 19.49 10.59 37.61
C ASN A 15 18.98 9.54 38.61
N LYS A 16 19.77 9.32 39.67
CA LYS A 16 19.27 8.77 40.94
C LYS A 16 18.56 9.90 41.67
N SER A 17 17.26 10.06 41.42
CA SER A 17 16.38 10.68 42.41
C SER A 17 16.11 9.65 43.50
N SER A 18 16.85 9.75 44.59
CA SER A 18 16.57 9.07 45.85
C SER A 18 15.27 9.60 46.44
N ILE A 19 14.17 8.85 46.23
CA ILE A 19 12.98 8.92 47.08
C ILE A 19 12.96 7.63 47.90
N ASN A 20 13.31 7.75 49.18
CA ASN A 20 13.01 6.75 50.18
C ASN A 20 11.51 6.78 50.46
N SER A 21 10.76 5.89 49.82
CA SER A 21 9.51 5.36 50.34
C SER A 21 9.54 3.85 50.14
N ARG A 22 9.12 3.10 51.16
CA ARG A 22 8.94 1.66 51.12
C ARG A 22 7.82 1.31 50.12
N ASP A 23 8.12 1.34 48.83
CA ASP A 23 7.26 0.72 47.84
C ASP A 23 7.67 -0.75 47.77
N SER A 24 6.78 -1.61 48.24
CA SER A 24 6.81 -3.02 47.90
C SER A 24 7.02 -3.11 46.39
N LEU A 25 8.20 -3.55 45.95
CA LEU A 25 8.51 -3.72 44.54
C LEU A 25 7.48 -4.68 43.96
N LYS A 26 6.48 -4.14 43.27
CA LYS A 26 5.46 -4.96 42.62
C LYS A 26 6.16 -5.66 41.47
N GLU A 27 6.21 -6.98 41.56
CA GLU A 27 6.73 -7.84 40.49
C GLU A 27 5.71 -7.88 39.35
N SER A 28 6.20 -7.76 38.12
CA SER A 28 5.36 -7.88 36.95
C SER A 28 5.04 -9.34 36.71
N LYS A 29 3.75 -9.67 36.65
CA LYS A 29 3.31 -11.02 36.26
C LYS A 29 3.38 -11.20 34.75
N VAL A 30 2.96 -10.16 34.02
CA VAL A 30 2.88 -10.18 32.55
C VAL A 30 3.28 -8.82 32.00
N VAL A 31 4.14 -8.84 30.98
CA VAL A 31 4.49 -7.68 30.16
C VAL A 31 4.24 -8.01 28.70
N VAL A 32 3.50 -7.13 28.02
CA VAL A 32 3.21 -7.24 26.59
C VAL A 32 4.10 -6.23 25.85
N LEU A 33 4.93 -6.73 24.95
CA LEU A 33 5.89 -5.94 24.18
C LEU A 33 5.52 -5.92 22.70
N GLN A 34 5.70 -4.77 22.06
CA GLN A 34 5.61 -4.60 20.61
C GLN A 34 6.97 -4.18 20.07
N PRO A 35 7.51 -4.84 19.02
CA PRO A 35 8.73 -4.37 18.36
C PRO A 35 8.45 -3.03 17.67
N VAL A 36 9.36 -2.07 17.72
CA VAL A 36 9.13 -0.72 17.15
C VAL A 36 10.09 -0.45 15.99
N GLY A 37 11.37 -0.76 16.16
CA GLY A 37 12.40 -0.44 15.17
C GLY A 37 13.63 0.20 15.79
N TYR A 38 14.50 0.73 14.93
CA TYR A 38 15.72 1.41 15.35
C TYR A 38 15.48 2.92 15.56
N PRO A 39 16.16 3.57 16.53
CA PRO A 39 16.01 4.99 16.80
C PRO A 39 16.56 5.89 15.69
N PHE A 40 17.42 5.36 14.80
CA PHE A 40 18.02 6.10 13.69
C PHE A 40 17.98 5.27 12.41
N SER A 41 17.68 5.93 11.28
CA SER A 41 17.91 5.38 9.94
C SER A 41 19.30 5.77 9.47
N CYS A 42 20.16 4.78 9.18
CA CYS A 42 21.48 5.04 8.61
C CYS A 42 21.42 4.85 7.09
N ASN A 43 21.51 5.92 6.30
CA ASN A 43 21.45 5.84 4.84
C ASN A 43 22.58 5.03 4.19
N LEU A 44 23.60 4.63 4.95
CA LEU A 44 24.75 3.85 4.48
C LEU A 44 24.64 2.35 4.77
N ILE A 45 23.66 1.91 5.57
CA ILE A 45 23.46 0.51 5.97
C ILE A 45 21.96 0.23 6.00
N ASP A 46 21.51 -0.78 5.27
CA ASP A 46 20.13 -1.26 5.39
C ASP A 46 19.87 -1.69 6.83
N THR A 47 18.92 -1.03 7.51
CA THR A 47 18.51 -1.41 8.86
C THR A 47 17.89 -2.81 8.80
N PRO A 48 18.48 -3.83 9.44
CA PRO A 48 18.01 -5.20 9.25
C PRO A 48 16.62 -5.36 9.88
N LYS A 49 15.67 -5.92 9.13
CA LYS A 49 14.39 -6.34 9.69
C LYS A 49 14.64 -7.44 10.72
N ILE A 50 14.22 -7.23 11.96
CA ILE A 50 14.30 -8.24 13.01
C ILE A 50 12.98 -8.99 13.03
N GLU A 51 13.05 -10.27 12.73
CA GLU A 51 11.94 -11.21 12.85
C GLU A 51 12.22 -12.15 14.02
N VAL A 52 11.25 -12.24 14.93
CA VAL A 52 11.32 -13.15 16.08
C VAL A 52 10.62 -14.45 15.71
N PHE A 53 11.41 -15.45 15.29
CA PHE A 53 10.87 -16.75 14.86
C PHE A 53 10.39 -17.62 16.02
N ASP A 54 11.07 -17.57 17.17
CA ASP A 54 10.75 -18.38 18.35
C ASP A 54 10.39 -17.46 19.53
N LYS A 55 9.09 -17.39 19.83
CA LYS A 55 8.55 -16.56 20.90
C LYS A 55 8.98 -17.05 22.29
N GLN A 56 9.19 -18.35 22.48
CA GLN A 56 9.64 -18.89 23.77
C GLN A 56 11.11 -18.53 24.01
N LEU A 57 11.94 -18.65 22.98
CA LEU A 57 13.34 -18.24 23.05
C LEU A 57 13.46 -16.73 23.28
N PHE A 58 12.66 -15.93 22.58
CA PHE A 58 12.60 -14.49 22.79
C PHE A 58 12.14 -14.13 24.20
N GLU A 59 11.17 -14.84 24.76
CA GLU A 59 10.69 -14.59 26.12
C GLU A 59 11.83 -14.76 27.14
N ILE A 60 12.61 -15.83 27.03
CA ILE A 60 13.78 -16.07 27.89
C ILE A 60 14.81 -14.95 27.70
N TYR A 61 15.13 -14.64 26.44
CA TYR A 61 16.05 -13.56 26.07
C TYR A 61 15.64 -12.21 26.68
N ALA A 62 14.37 -11.84 26.54
CA ALA A 62 13.79 -10.60 27.01
C ALA A 62 13.82 -10.51 28.55
N ARG A 63 13.54 -11.62 29.25
CA ARG A 63 13.63 -11.67 30.72
C ARG A 63 15.05 -11.42 31.19
N GLU A 64 16.04 -12.08 30.59
CA GLU A 64 17.45 -11.88 30.95
C GLU A 64 17.94 -10.46 30.63
N GLN A 65 17.50 -9.90 29.51
CA GLN A 65 17.95 -8.58 29.06
C GLN A 65 17.41 -7.44 29.93
N TRP A 66 16.14 -7.52 30.35
CA TRP A 66 15.46 -6.43 31.06
C TRP A 66 15.13 -6.76 32.51
N GLU A 67 15.78 -7.77 33.10
CA GLU A 67 15.63 -8.07 34.52
C GLU A 67 15.94 -6.83 35.39
N GLY A 68 15.03 -6.50 36.29
CA GLY A 68 15.13 -5.34 37.18
C GLY A 68 14.64 -4.02 36.59
N PHE A 69 14.31 -3.95 35.30
CA PHE A 69 13.74 -2.77 34.65
C PHE A 69 12.27 -2.60 35.05
N ASN A 70 11.80 -1.34 35.05
CA ASN A 70 10.39 -1.04 35.28
C ASN A 70 9.60 -1.16 33.96
N ALA A 71 8.59 -2.03 33.94
CA ALA A 71 7.62 -2.11 32.87
C ALA A 71 6.51 -1.08 33.14
N VAL A 72 6.63 0.08 32.48
CA VAL A 72 5.62 1.15 32.52
C VAL A 72 4.89 1.14 31.18
N GLU A 73 3.56 1.09 31.20
CA GLU A 73 2.77 1.16 29.96
C GLU A 73 3.11 2.43 29.16
N GLY A 74 3.35 2.25 27.85
CA GLY A 74 3.75 3.31 26.93
C GLY A 74 5.25 3.62 26.87
N SER A 75 6.05 3.07 27.79
CA SER A 75 7.52 3.23 27.79
C SER A 75 8.21 2.32 26.75
N PHE A 76 9.51 2.55 26.54
CA PHE A 76 10.33 1.79 25.61
C PHE A 76 11.45 1.05 26.34
N LEU A 77 11.68 -0.20 25.94
CA LEU A 77 12.80 -1.04 26.32
C LEU A 77 13.72 -1.18 25.10
N PHE A 78 14.97 -0.79 25.24
CA PHE A 78 15.95 -0.90 24.17
C PHE A 78 16.77 -2.18 24.32
N ASP A 79 17.01 -2.82 23.19
CA ASP A 79 17.92 -3.93 23.09
C ASP A 79 19.33 -3.44 22.72
N GLN A 80 20.21 -3.43 23.72
CA GLN A 80 21.60 -2.98 23.58
C GLN A 80 22.55 -4.04 23.02
N LYS A 81 22.07 -5.29 22.80
CA LYS A 81 22.87 -6.35 22.17
C LYS A 81 22.81 -6.29 20.64
N ILE A 82 21.86 -5.52 20.11
CA ILE A 82 21.68 -5.27 18.68
C ILE A 82 22.22 -3.88 18.38
N LEU A 83 23.04 -3.74 17.34
CA LEU A 83 23.59 -2.45 16.91
C LEU A 83 23.05 -2.10 15.50
N PRO A 84 22.38 -0.95 15.32
CA PRO A 84 21.97 0.00 16.36
C PRO A 84 20.91 -0.59 17.31
N ASP A 85 20.74 0.01 18.49
CA ASP A 85 19.79 -0.47 19.51
C ASP A 85 18.38 -0.61 18.93
N PHE A 86 17.73 -1.75 19.13
CA PHE A 86 16.36 -1.96 18.67
C PHE A 86 15.36 -1.70 19.79
N ALA A 87 14.31 -0.93 19.52
CA ALA A 87 13.31 -0.54 20.51
C ALA A 87 12.11 -1.50 20.54
N PHE A 88 11.67 -1.84 21.74
CA PHE A 88 10.40 -2.50 22.04
C PHE A 88 9.53 -1.58 22.90
N LYS A 89 8.25 -1.42 22.57
CA LYS A 89 7.30 -0.65 23.37
C LYS A 89 6.54 -1.54 24.35
N VAL A 90 6.43 -1.12 25.60
CA VAL A 90 5.56 -1.75 26.60
C VAL A 90 4.13 -1.34 26.31
N ILE A 91 3.32 -2.28 25.81
CA ILE A 91 1.90 -2.04 25.51
C ILE A 91 1.05 -2.21 26.74
N LYS A 92 1.38 -3.22 27.56
CA LYS A 92 0.64 -3.53 28.77
C LYS A 92 1.55 -4.13 29.81
N ALA A 93 1.39 -3.76 31.06
CA ALA A 93 2.11 -4.35 32.19
C ALA A 93 1.13 -4.63 33.33
N HIS A 94 1.20 -5.83 33.92
CA HIS A 94 0.33 -6.17 35.03
C HIS A 94 1.10 -6.76 36.22
N PRO A 95 1.14 -6.07 37.37
CA PRO A 95 0.64 -4.70 37.61
C PRO A 95 1.38 -3.64 36.77
N ASP A 96 0.77 -2.49 36.46
CA ASP A 96 1.49 -1.41 35.78
C ASP A 96 2.58 -0.81 36.69
N ASN A 97 3.64 -0.27 36.08
CA ASN A 97 4.82 0.26 36.74
C ASN A 97 5.44 -0.75 37.74
N SER A 98 5.60 -1.99 37.26
CA SER A 98 6.15 -3.12 38.01
C SER A 98 7.53 -3.52 37.48
N LYS A 99 8.30 -4.28 38.26
CA LYS A 99 9.62 -4.75 37.82
C LYS A 99 9.53 -6.04 37.02
N ILE A 100 10.28 -6.11 35.93
CA ILE A 100 10.53 -7.34 35.19
C ILE A 100 11.49 -8.21 36.01
N THR A 101 11.16 -9.49 36.14
CA THR A 101 11.90 -10.49 36.92
C THR A 101 11.96 -11.82 36.18
N SER A 102 12.69 -12.79 36.73
CA SER A 102 12.73 -14.16 36.21
C SER A 102 11.35 -14.84 36.12
N SER A 103 10.36 -14.41 36.90
CA SER A 103 9.00 -15.00 36.90
C SER A 103 8.02 -14.28 35.96
N THR A 104 8.42 -13.15 35.37
CA THR A 104 7.57 -12.34 34.49
C THR A 104 7.35 -13.04 33.16
N SER A 105 6.08 -13.27 32.79
CA SER A 105 5.74 -13.73 31.45
C SER A 105 5.83 -12.58 30.46
N ILE A 106 6.64 -12.73 29.40
CA ILE A 106 6.79 -11.70 28.37
C ILE A 106 6.09 -12.17 27.10
N ILE A 107 5.10 -11.40 26.66
CA ILE A 107 4.33 -11.69 25.45
C ILE A 107 4.78 -10.69 24.39
N LEU A 108 5.43 -11.19 23.34
CA LEU A 108 5.68 -10.41 22.16
C LEU A 108 4.42 -10.44 21.28
N ILE A 109 3.80 -9.27 21.10
CA ILE A 109 2.88 -9.09 19.98
C ILE A 109 3.74 -8.76 18.77
N ASP A 110 3.52 -9.49 17.68
CA ASP A 110 4.21 -9.17 16.45
C ASP A 110 3.80 -7.75 16.06
N ASN A 111 4.75 -6.96 15.56
CA ASN A 111 4.37 -6.09 14.45
C ASN A 111 3.94 -7.06 13.36
N GLN A 112 2.69 -7.51 13.39
CA GLN A 112 1.98 -7.50 12.14
C GLN A 112 2.21 -6.10 11.66
N GLU A 113 3.02 -5.96 10.60
CA GLU A 113 2.99 -4.77 9.80
C GLU A 113 1.49 -4.42 9.77
N ILE A 114 1.09 -3.35 10.46
CA ILE A 114 0.03 -2.52 9.90
C ILE A 114 0.68 -2.23 8.58
N ASN A 115 0.40 -3.07 7.56
CA ASN A 115 0.86 -2.93 6.20
C ASN A 115 0.62 -1.47 5.97
N GLU A 116 1.68 -0.64 6.06
CA GLU A 116 1.51 0.78 6.40
C GLU A 116 0.39 1.22 5.48
N ILE A 117 -0.78 1.54 6.04
CA ILE A 117 -1.93 1.84 5.21
C ILE A 117 -1.50 3.13 4.55
N LYS A 118 -0.89 3.02 3.36
CA LYS A 118 0.02 4.03 2.85
C LYS A 118 -0.85 5.20 2.51
N ASN A 119 -0.88 6.18 3.40
CA ASN A 119 -1.41 7.47 3.07
C ASN A 119 -0.50 8.05 2.00
N MET A 120 -1.00 8.10 0.77
CA MET A 120 -0.28 8.66 -0.36
C MET A 120 -0.75 10.09 -0.57
N GLU A 121 0.13 11.05 -0.34
CA GLU A 121 -0.04 12.39 -0.91
C GLU A 121 0.37 12.33 -2.38
N THR A 122 -0.49 12.80 -3.27
CA THR A 122 -0.26 12.79 -4.71
C THR A 122 -0.37 14.21 -5.27
N ASP A 123 0.60 14.61 -6.09
CA ASP A 123 0.54 15.89 -6.82
C ASP A 123 -0.10 15.77 -8.21
N ILE A 124 -0.60 14.57 -8.54
CA ILE A 124 -1.24 14.29 -9.83
C ILE A 124 -2.58 15.01 -9.89
N LYS A 125 -2.84 15.73 -10.98
CA LYS A 125 -4.11 16.43 -11.21
C LYS A 125 -5.00 15.67 -12.21
N MET A 126 -6.29 15.98 -12.24
CA MET A 126 -7.21 15.42 -13.24
C MET A 126 -6.80 15.73 -14.69
N GLU A 127 -6.06 16.82 -14.89
CA GLU A 127 -5.49 17.21 -16.19
C GLU A 127 -4.39 16.24 -16.65
N ASP A 128 -3.69 15.59 -15.71
CA ASP A 128 -2.61 14.65 -16.03
C ASP A 128 -3.11 13.33 -16.60
N VAL A 129 -4.38 12.98 -16.36
CA VAL A 129 -5.01 11.77 -16.85
C VAL A 129 -5.51 12.03 -18.27
N ILE A 130 -4.89 11.44 -19.28
CA ILE A 130 -5.30 11.70 -20.66
C ILE A 130 -6.52 10.83 -21.02
N GLY A 131 -7.51 11.45 -21.67
CA GLY A 131 -8.75 10.80 -22.10
C GLY A 131 -9.76 10.52 -20.99
N GLN A 132 -10.49 9.41 -21.09
CA GLN A 132 -11.49 8.93 -20.11
C GLN A 132 -12.55 9.98 -19.73
N LYS A 133 -13.05 10.74 -20.72
CA LYS A 133 -13.98 11.87 -20.50
C LYS A 133 -15.19 11.51 -19.63
N GLN A 134 -15.79 10.33 -19.86
CA GLN A 134 -16.94 9.85 -19.09
C GLN A 134 -16.57 9.52 -17.64
N ALA A 135 -15.43 8.85 -17.42
CA ALA A 135 -14.95 8.55 -16.07
C ALA A 135 -14.63 9.83 -15.28
N LYS A 136 -13.97 10.80 -15.91
CA LYS A 136 -13.72 12.11 -15.31
C LYS A 136 -15.01 12.85 -14.96
N LEU A 137 -16.01 12.84 -15.84
CA LEU A 137 -17.30 13.47 -15.60
C LEU A 137 -18.00 12.87 -14.37
N LYS A 138 -18.06 11.54 -14.29
CA LYS A 138 -18.64 10.84 -13.13
C LYS A 138 -17.84 11.12 -11.85
N CYS A 139 -16.51 11.15 -11.93
CA CYS A 139 -15.65 11.52 -10.80
C CYS A 139 -15.88 12.95 -10.30
N LYS A 140 -16.39 13.89 -11.11
CA LYS A 140 -16.76 15.23 -10.62
C LYS A 140 -17.85 15.18 -9.54
N ILE A 141 -18.74 14.19 -9.59
CA ILE A 141 -19.77 14.01 -8.54
C ILE A 141 -19.09 13.61 -7.24
N ILE A 142 -18.16 12.67 -7.31
CA ILE A 142 -17.33 12.23 -6.17
C ILE A 142 -16.53 13.42 -5.60
N GLN A 143 -15.94 14.25 -6.46
CA GLN A 143 -15.23 15.46 -6.03
C GLN A 143 -16.12 16.44 -5.27
N LYS A 144 -17.35 16.66 -5.76
CA LYS A 144 -18.29 17.55 -5.07
C LYS A 144 -18.69 17.00 -3.71
N TYR A 145 -18.91 15.69 -3.62
CA TYR A 145 -19.18 15.03 -2.34
C TYR A 145 -18.04 15.17 -1.35
N LEU A 146 -16.80 14.88 -1.76
CA LEU A 146 -15.63 14.99 -0.86
C LEU A 146 -15.36 16.43 -0.41
N LYS A 147 -15.76 17.45 -1.19
CA LYS A 147 -15.67 18.87 -0.80
C LYS A 147 -16.77 19.29 0.17
N ASP A 148 -17.97 18.74 0.04
CA ASP A 148 -19.12 19.07 0.89
C ASP A 148 -19.96 17.82 1.19
N PRO A 149 -19.49 16.94 2.09
CA PRO A 149 -20.17 15.67 2.38
C PRO A 149 -21.57 15.87 2.99
N GLU A 150 -21.75 16.94 3.76
CA GLU A 150 -23.00 17.28 4.45
C GLU A 150 -24.09 17.76 3.48
N HIS A 151 -23.74 18.45 2.40
CA HIS A 151 -24.74 18.87 1.41
C HIS A 151 -25.19 17.70 0.53
N PHE A 152 -24.24 16.85 0.12
CA PHE A 152 -24.51 15.78 -0.82
C PHE A 152 -25.02 14.50 -0.15
N LYS A 153 -24.74 14.24 1.14
CA LYS A 153 -25.18 13.06 1.94
C LYS A 153 -25.34 11.77 1.13
N GLY A 154 -26.58 11.36 0.84
CA GLY A 154 -26.91 10.14 0.11
C GLY A 154 -27.12 10.31 -1.40
N TRP A 155 -26.91 11.51 -1.94
CA TRP A 155 -27.09 11.82 -3.36
C TRP A 155 -25.84 11.59 -4.21
N ALA A 156 -24.70 11.33 -3.58
CA ALA A 156 -23.46 10.98 -4.27
C ALA A 156 -23.08 9.53 -3.96
N PRO A 157 -22.52 8.80 -4.95
CA PRO A 157 -22.11 7.42 -4.75
C PRO A 157 -20.86 7.37 -3.85
N ARG A 158 -20.91 6.56 -2.79
CA ARG A 158 -19.77 6.35 -1.87
C ARG A 158 -18.99 5.09 -2.19
N ASN A 159 -19.66 4.07 -2.72
CA ASN A 159 -19.02 2.86 -3.21
C ASN A 159 -19.01 2.88 -4.74
N VAL A 160 -17.83 3.02 -5.34
CA VAL A 160 -17.66 3.15 -6.79
C VAL A 160 -16.77 2.05 -7.33
N LEU A 161 -17.17 1.42 -8.43
CA LEU A 161 -16.38 0.38 -9.11
C LEU A 161 -15.74 0.94 -10.38
N PHE A 162 -14.41 0.93 -10.45
CA PHE A 162 -13.65 1.19 -11.67
C PHE A 162 -13.39 -0.13 -12.39
N TYR A 163 -13.85 -0.26 -13.63
CA TYR A 163 -13.62 -1.46 -14.42
C TYR A 163 -13.16 -1.14 -15.83
N GLY A 164 -12.47 -2.08 -16.46
CA GLY A 164 -12.01 -1.93 -17.84
C GLY A 164 -10.64 -2.56 -18.05
N THR A 165 -10.13 -2.48 -19.28
CA THR A 165 -8.87 -3.13 -19.63
C THR A 165 -7.69 -2.64 -18.76
N PRO A 166 -6.69 -3.49 -18.49
CA PRO A 166 -5.52 -3.08 -17.72
C PRO A 166 -4.77 -1.96 -18.45
N GLY A 167 -4.14 -1.07 -17.68
CA GLY A 167 -3.32 0.01 -18.26
C GLY A 167 -4.08 1.21 -18.83
N THR A 168 -5.39 1.31 -18.60
CA THR A 168 -6.25 2.44 -19.02
C THR A 168 -6.30 3.62 -18.05
N GLY A 169 -5.60 3.53 -16.91
CA GLY A 169 -5.44 4.65 -15.98
C GLY A 169 -6.38 4.63 -14.75
N LYS A 170 -6.99 3.50 -14.39
CA LYS A 170 -7.84 3.36 -13.18
C LYS A 170 -7.18 3.92 -11.91
N THR A 171 -6.01 3.38 -11.55
CA THR A 171 -5.23 3.83 -10.39
C THR A 171 -4.78 5.29 -10.54
N MET A 172 -4.45 5.73 -11.76
CA MET A 172 -4.01 7.11 -12.00
C MET A 172 -5.16 8.12 -11.80
N LEU A 173 -6.39 7.76 -12.20
CA LEU A 173 -7.56 8.59 -11.97
C LEU A 173 -7.88 8.72 -10.47
N ALA A 174 -7.78 7.63 -9.71
CA ALA A 174 -7.94 7.69 -8.25
C ALA A 174 -6.87 8.56 -7.58
N LYS A 175 -5.60 8.43 -7.99
CA LYS A 175 -4.52 9.31 -7.53
C LYS A 175 -4.77 10.77 -7.89
N SER A 176 -5.31 11.04 -9.08
CA SER A 176 -5.63 12.40 -9.50
C SER A 176 -6.80 13.02 -8.74
N LEU A 177 -7.77 12.18 -8.33
CA LEU A 177 -8.92 12.60 -7.54
C LEU A 177 -8.48 13.08 -6.16
N SER A 178 -7.64 12.28 -5.48
CA SER A 178 -7.09 12.64 -4.18
C SER A 178 -6.18 13.87 -4.28
N GLY A 179 -5.29 13.93 -5.27
CA GLY A 179 -4.33 15.03 -5.42
C GLY A 179 -4.98 16.38 -5.74
N GLU A 180 -6.03 16.40 -6.56
CA GLU A 180 -6.78 17.62 -6.85
C GLU A 180 -7.53 18.17 -5.62
N LEU A 181 -7.98 17.27 -4.75
CA LEU A 181 -8.73 17.62 -3.53
C LEU A 181 -7.84 17.79 -2.29
N LYS A 182 -6.57 17.35 -2.37
CA LYS A 182 -5.63 17.24 -1.25
C LYS A 182 -6.21 16.44 -0.08
N VAL A 183 -6.89 15.35 -0.39
CA VAL A 183 -7.45 14.42 0.61
C VAL A 183 -6.60 13.15 0.69
N PRO A 184 -6.48 12.50 1.85
CA PRO A 184 -5.77 11.23 1.99
C PRO A 184 -6.26 10.17 1.00
N LEU A 185 -5.31 9.46 0.39
CA LEU A 185 -5.57 8.27 -0.44
C LEU A 185 -4.98 7.04 0.21
N TYR A 186 -5.84 6.09 0.54
CA TYR A 186 -5.46 4.78 1.04
C TYR A 186 -5.48 3.77 -0.09
N LEU A 187 -4.29 3.45 -0.62
CA LEU A 187 -4.15 2.51 -1.73
C LEU A 187 -3.77 1.13 -1.19
N ILE A 188 -4.68 0.17 -1.36
CA ILE A 188 -4.47 -1.23 -0.98
C ILE A 188 -4.67 -2.15 -2.18
N LYS A 189 -3.88 -3.23 -2.27
CA LYS A 189 -4.13 -4.30 -3.23
C LYS A 189 -4.95 -5.37 -2.53
N ALA A 190 -6.01 -5.85 -3.16
CA ALA A 190 -6.83 -6.89 -2.54
C ALA A 190 -6.03 -8.17 -2.23
N THR A 191 -5.02 -8.50 -3.04
CA THR A 191 -4.10 -9.63 -2.79
C THR A 191 -3.31 -9.50 -1.49
N SER A 192 -3.00 -8.29 -1.01
CA SER A 192 -2.28 -8.11 0.26
C SER A 192 -3.17 -8.32 1.48
N LEU A 193 -4.49 -8.36 1.31
CA LEU A 193 -5.43 -8.68 2.39
C LEU A 193 -5.52 -10.20 2.66
N ILE A 194 -4.95 -11.02 1.78
CA ILE A 194 -4.89 -12.48 1.95
C ILE A 194 -3.57 -12.79 2.65
N GLY A 195 -3.59 -12.74 3.99
CA GLY A 195 -2.43 -13.05 4.84
C GLY A 195 -2.25 -14.55 5.11
N ASP A 196 -1.11 -14.90 5.72
CA ASP A 196 -0.80 -16.28 6.14
C ASP A 196 -1.62 -16.73 7.36
N HIS A 197 -2.16 -15.80 8.15
CA HIS A 197 -3.01 -16.10 9.30
C HIS A 197 -4.47 -15.73 9.05
N VAL A 198 -5.35 -16.60 9.55
CA VAL A 198 -6.81 -16.41 9.53
C VAL A 198 -7.20 -15.19 10.35
N GLY A 199 -8.04 -14.31 9.79
CA GLY A 199 -8.56 -13.11 10.46
C GLY A 199 -7.74 -11.83 10.30
N ASP A 200 -6.48 -11.92 9.85
CA ASP A 200 -5.62 -10.74 9.65
C ASP A 200 -6.21 -9.78 8.61
N GLY A 201 -6.70 -10.31 7.50
CA GLY A 201 -7.28 -9.50 6.42
C GLY A 201 -8.58 -8.80 6.83
N SER A 202 -9.44 -9.45 7.62
CA SER A 202 -10.67 -8.85 8.15
C SER A 202 -10.35 -7.66 9.04
N ARG A 203 -9.39 -7.83 9.95
CA ARG A 203 -8.94 -6.76 10.84
C ARG A 203 -8.35 -5.60 10.06
N GLN A 204 -7.51 -5.87 9.06
CA GLN A 204 -6.94 -4.82 8.21
C GLN A 204 -8.00 -3.99 7.49
N ILE A 205 -9.11 -4.60 7.05
CA ILE A 205 -10.23 -3.86 6.46
C ILE A 205 -10.89 -2.94 7.49
N HIS A 206 -11.19 -3.44 8.69
CA HIS A 206 -11.79 -2.61 9.74
C HIS A 206 -10.87 -1.43 10.13
N ASP A 207 -9.58 -1.70 10.33
CA ASP A 207 -8.57 -0.69 10.66
C ASP A 207 -8.44 0.37 9.54
N LEU A 208 -8.53 -0.06 8.27
CA LEU A 208 -8.53 0.82 7.10
C LEU A 208 -9.72 1.78 7.07
N TYR A 209 -10.94 1.27 7.29
CA TYR A 209 -12.14 2.11 7.28
C TYR A 209 -12.23 3.04 8.49
N ASP A 210 -11.82 2.58 9.67
CA ASP A 210 -11.73 3.41 10.87
C ASP A 210 -10.71 4.56 10.68
N LEU A 211 -9.53 4.26 10.12
CA LEU A 211 -8.54 5.28 9.77
C LEU A 211 -9.06 6.26 8.72
N ALA A 212 -9.73 5.77 7.68
CA ALA A 212 -10.32 6.60 6.64
C ALA A 212 -11.41 7.54 7.18
N SER A 213 -12.24 7.04 8.10
CA SER A 213 -13.27 7.83 8.79
C SER A 213 -12.66 8.92 9.67
N LYS A 214 -11.64 8.58 10.47
CA LYS A 214 -10.90 9.54 11.31
C LYS A 214 -10.18 10.64 10.54
N THR A 215 -9.84 10.37 9.28
CA THR A 215 -9.13 11.31 8.38
C THR A 215 -10.04 11.88 7.29
N SER A 216 -11.36 11.76 7.46
CA SER A 216 -12.36 12.28 6.53
C SER A 216 -12.20 13.80 6.31
N PRO A 217 -12.33 14.31 5.06
CA PRO A 217 -12.66 13.58 3.84
C PRO A 217 -11.48 12.76 3.30
N SER A 218 -11.73 11.53 2.84
CA SER A 218 -10.69 10.59 2.39
C SER A 218 -11.17 9.62 1.31
N VAL A 219 -10.23 9.01 0.59
CA VAL A 219 -10.50 8.02 -0.47
C VAL A 219 -9.80 6.71 -0.16
N ILE A 220 -10.56 5.62 -0.16
CA ILE A 220 -10.04 4.25 -0.12
C ILE A 220 -10.01 3.72 -1.55
N PHE A 221 -8.87 3.21 -2.01
CA PHE A 221 -8.72 2.58 -3.32
C PHE A 221 -8.23 1.14 -3.19
N ILE A 222 -9.09 0.19 -3.55
CA ILE A 222 -8.82 -1.25 -3.51
C ILE A 222 -8.55 -1.73 -4.94
N ASP A 223 -7.28 -1.94 -5.28
CA ASP A 223 -6.88 -2.45 -6.59
C ASP A 223 -7.01 -3.98 -6.66
N GLU A 224 -7.26 -4.49 -7.87
CA GLU A 224 -7.43 -5.93 -8.15
C GLU A 224 -8.47 -6.59 -7.24
N ILE A 225 -9.61 -5.93 -7.00
CA ILE A 225 -10.66 -6.42 -6.09
C ILE A 225 -11.17 -7.81 -6.48
N ASP A 226 -11.06 -8.19 -7.76
CA ASP A 226 -11.34 -9.54 -8.24
C ASP A 226 -10.45 -10.63 -7.62
N ALA A 227 -9.36 -10.30 -6.92
CA ALA A 227 -8.55 -11.30 -6.21
C ALA A 227 -9.25 -11.88 -4.97
N ILE A 228 -10.06 -11.07 -4.27
CA ILE A 228 -10.82 -11.51 -3.08
C ILE A 228 -12.30 -11.73 -3.40
N ALA A 229 -12.80 -11.10 -4.46
CA ALA A 229 -14.22 -11.04 -4.79
C ALA A 229 -14.64 -12.00 -5.92
N LEU A 230 -13.97 -13.15 -6.08
CA LEU A 230 -14.32 -14.11 -7.14
C LEU A 230 -15.71 -14.73 -6.88
N ASP A 231 -16.50 -14.88 -7.95
CA ASP A 231 -17.76 -15.63 -7.91
C ASP A 231 -17.50 -17.03 -7.32
N ARG A 232 -18.31 -17.40 -6.33
CA ARG A 232 -18.24 -18.67 -5.57
C ARG A 232 -18.17 -19.91 -6.47
N LYS A 233 -18.65 -19.82 -7.71
CA LYS A 233 -18.57 -20.90 -8.71
C LYS A 233 -17.14 -21.20 -9.20
N PHE A 234 -16.21 -20.26 -9.03
CA PHE A 234 -14.82 -20.37 -9.53
C PHE A 234 -13.80 -20.66 -8.43
N GLN A 235 -14.21 -20.86 -7.18
CA GLN A 235 -13.28 -21.13 -6.07
C GLN A 235 -13.70 -22.30 -5.17
N SER A 236 -12.75 -23.19 -4.88
CA SER A 236 -12.65 -23.87 -3.59
C SER A 236 -12.18 -22.85 -2.55
N LEU A 237 -13.11 -22.01 -2.07
CA LEU A 237 -12.84 -20.91 -1.14
C LEU A 237 -12.07 -21.41 0.11
N ARG A 238 -10.85 -20.90 0.31
CA ARG A 238 -10.22 -20.89 1.64
C ARG A 238 -11.09 -20.02 2.55
N GLY A 239 -11.38 -20.49 3.77
CA GLY A 239 -12.23 -19.78 4.73
C GLY A 239 -11.79 -18.33 4.97
N ASP A 240 -10.48 -18.10 4.95
CA ASP A 240 -9.83 -16.81 5.19
C ASP A 240 -10.26 -15.75 4.17
N VAL A 241 -10.41 -16.11 2.89
CA VAL A 241 -10.86 -15.16 1.84
C VAL A 241 -12.32 -14.78 2.05
N SER A 242 -13.16 -15.73 2.48
CA SER A 242 -14.57 -15.44 2.76
C SER A 242 -14.73 -14.47 3.92
N GLU A 243 -13.84 -14.52 4.90
CA GLU A 243 -13.87 -13.61 6.05
C GLU A 243 -13.55 -12.17 5.63
N VAL A 244 -12.50 -11.99 4.83
CA VAL A 244 -12.11 -10.70 4.24
C VAL A 244 -13.24 -10.09 3.41
N VAL A 245 -13.88 -10.90 2.57
CA VAL A 245 -15.05 -10.46 1.78
C VAL A 245 -16.19 -9.99 2.68
N ASN A 246 -16.51 -10.73 3.74
CA ASN A 246 -17.59 -10.38 4.66
C ASN A 246 -17.28 -9.09 5.44
N ALA A 247 -16.03 -8.91 5.86
CA ALA A 247 -15.57 -7.67 6.49
C ALA A 247 -15.72 -6.47 5.53
N LEU A 248 -15.27 -6.62 4.28
CA LEU A 248 -15.43 -5.57 3.26
C LEU A 248 -16.89 -5.23 3.00
N LEU A 249 -17.76 -6.23 2.88
CA LEU A 249 -19.20 -6.02 2.70
C LEU A 249 -19.83 -5.25 3.87
N THR A 250 -19.40 -5.57 5.09
CA THR A 250 -19.88 -4.91 6.32
C THR A 250 -19.47 -3.44 6.34
N GLU A 251 -18.22 -3.13 6.01
CA GLU A 251 -17.73 -1.76 5.92
C GLU A 251 -18.39 -0.98 4.77
N MET A 252 -18.58 -1.60 3.60
CA MET A 252 -19.27 -0.98 2.47
C MET A 252 -20.74 -0.66 2.77
N ASP A 253 -21.44 -1.51 3.53
CA ASP A 253 -22.81 -1.26 3.96
C ASP A 253 -22.88 -0.16 5.04
N GLY A 254 -21.89 -0.13 5.95
CA GLY A 254 -21.73 0.88 7.02
C GLY A 254 -21.19 2.24 6.56
N ILE A 255 -20.69 2.35 5.33
CA ILE A 255 -20.09 3.60 4.80
C ILE A 255 -21.05 4.80 4.80
N LYS A 256 -22.37 4.55 4.89
CA LYS A 256 -23.40 5.60 4.95
C LYS A 256 -23.27 6.48 6.18
N ASP A 257 -22.76 5.92 7.27
CA ASP A 257 -22.55 6.62 8.53
C ASP A 257 -21.21 7.39 8.56
N ASN A 258 -20.26 7.01 7.68
CA ASN A 258 -18.95 7.63 7.53
C ASN A 258 -18.98 8.75 6.46
N LEU A 259 -19.53 9.91 6.82
CA LEU A 259 -19.58 11.06 5.92
C LEU A 259 -18.17 11.49 5.48
N GLY A 260 -18.00 11.67 4.16
CA GLY A 260 -16.76 12.13 3.54
C GLY A 260 -15.76 11.02 3.21
N VAL A 261 -16.12 9.75 3.41
CA VAL A 261 -15.32 8.60 2.95
C VAL A 261 -15.91 8.05 1.64
N VAL A 262 -15.04 7.79 0.66
CA VAL A 262 -15.41 7.15 -0.60
C VAL A 262 -14.52 5.93 -0.83
N THR A 263 -15.15 4.79 -1.11
CA THR A 263 -14.48 3.54 -1.49
C THR A 263 -14.52 3.37 -3.00
N ILE A 264 -13.36 3.17 -3.60
CA ILE A 264 -13.19 2.87 -5.02
C ILE A 264 -12.56 1.48 -5.15
N GLY A 265 -13.32 0.52 -5.66
CA GLY A 265 -12.79 -0.78 -6.08
C GLY A 265 -12.33 -0.73 -7.53
N ALA A 266 -11.22 -1.39 -7.88
CA ALA A 266 -10.77 -1.50 -9.27
C ALA A 266 -10.61 -2.95 -9.71
N THR A 267 -11.13 -3.28 -10.89
CA THR A 267 -10.99 -4.60 -11.50
C THR A 267 -10.68 -4.51 -13.00
N ASN A 268 -10.01 -5.52 -13.53
CA ASN A 268 -9.87 -5.71 -14.97
C ASN A 268 -10.96 -6.63 -15.55
N ASN A 269 -11.59 -7.43 -14.70
CA ASN A 269 -12.49 -8.51 -15.08
C ASN A 269 -13.82 -8.42 -14.30
N PRO A 270 -14.68 -7.44 -14.60
CA PRO A 270 -15.93 -7.24 -13.86
C PRO A 270 -16.88 -8.45 -13.90
N SER A 271 -16.73 -9.35 -14.87
CA SER A 271 -17.51 -10.59 -14.99
C SER A 271 -17.14 -11.66 -13.95
N LEU A 272 -15.94 -11.56 -13.35
CA LEU A 272 -15.48 -12.51 -12.34
C LEU A 272 -15.93 -12.12 -10.93
N LEU A 273 -16.45 -10.90 -10.75
CA LEU A 273 -16.88 -10.40 -9.45
C LEU A 273 -18.18 -11.07 -9.00
N ASP A 274 -18.19 -11.55 -7.76
CA ASP A 274 -19.39 -12.04 -7.09
C ASP A 274 -20.49 -10.98 -7.07
N TYR A 275 -21.72 -11.41 -7.35
CA TYR A 275 -22.87 -10.53 -7.44
C TYR A 275 -23.15 -9.78 -6.13
N ALA A 276 -22.92 -10.42 -4.98
CA ALA A 276 -23.17 -9.79 -3.68
C ALA A 276 -22.27 -8.55 -3.54
N ILE A 277 -20.97 -8.68 -3.77
CA ILE A 277 -20.03 -7.54 -3.70
C ILE A 277 -20.35 -6.50 -4.76
N ARG A 278 -20.60 -6.93 -6.00
CA ARG A 278 -20.92 -6.01 -7.09
C ARG A 278 -22.16 -5.16 -6.78
N SER A 279 -23.17 -5.74 -6.14
CA SER A 279 -24.40 -5.04 -5.77
C SER A 279 -24.22 -3.93 -4.72
N ARG A 280 -23.09 -3.86 -4.01
CA ARG A 280 -22.79 -2.80 -3.03
C ARG A 280 -22.10 -1.59 -3.65
N PHE A 281 -21.65 -1.69 -4.90
CA PHE A 281 -21.20 -0.55 -5.67
C PHE A 281 -22.42 0.20 -6.20
N GLU A 282 -22.54 1.47 -5.81
CA GLU A 282 -23.64 2.36 -6.18
C GLU A 282 -23.45 2.91 -7.60
N GLU A 283 -22.20 2.98 -8.07
CA GLU A 283 -21.85 3.47 -9.40
C GLU A 283 -20.73 2.61 -10.03
N GLU A 284 -20.89 2.28 -11.31
CA GLU A 284 -19.86 1.61 -12.11
C GLU A 284 -19.29 2.55 -13.19
N ILE A 285 -17.97 2.67 -13.23
CA ILE A 285 -17.24 3.54 -14.14
C ILE A 285 -16.36 2.70 -15.06
N GLU A 286 -16.71 2.70 -16.34
CA GLU A 286 -15.97 2.02 -17.40
C GLU A 286 -14.76 2.83 -17.87
N PHE A 287 -13.61 2.16 -17.96
CA PHE A 287 -12.39 2.67 -18.56
C PHE A 287 -12.15 2.01 -19.91
N LYS A 288 -12.16 2.82 -20.97
CA LYS A 288 -12.03 2.36 -22.34
C LYS A 288 -10.60 2.49 -22.84
N LEU A 289 -10.29 1.77 -23.90
CA LEU A 289 -9.05 2.01 -24.64
C LEU A 289 -9.08 3.42 -25.26
N PRO A 290 -7.94 4.12 -25.28
CA PRO A 290 -7.88 5.48 -25.79
C PRO A 290 -8.13 5.55 -27.30
N ASP A 291 -8.79 6.63 -27.74
CA ASP A 291 -8.94 6.94 -29.16
C ASP A 291 -7.61 7.42 -29.80
N GLU A 292 -7.58 7.65 -31.11
CA GLU A 292 -6.33 8.07 -31.78
C GLU A 292 -5.78 9.41 -31.29
N ASN A 293 -6.65 10.37 -30.98
CA ASN A 293 -6.23 11.68 -30.48
C ASN A 293 -5.67 11.55 -29.06
N GLU A 294 -6.37 10.79 -28.20
CA GLU A 294 -5.92 10.50 -26.84
C GLU A 294 -4.59 9.75 -26.84
N ARG A 295 -4.39 8.78 -27.74
CA ARG A 295 -3.10 8.09 -27.91
C ARG A 295 -2.00 9.06 -28.33
N ARG A 296 -2.28 9.99 -29.24
CA ARG A 296 -1.30 11.01 -29.66
C ARG A 296 -0.85 11.87 -28.49
N GLU A 297 -1.79 12.36 -27.69
CA GLU A 297 -1.50 13.13 -26.46
C GLU A 297 -0.69 12.31 -25.45
N MET A 298 -1.04 11.03 -25.25
CA MET A 298 -0.25 10.14 -24.38
C MET A 298 1.18 9.96 -24.87
N ILE A 299 1.36 9.75 -26.19
CA ILE A 299 2.67 9.60 -26.82
C ILE A 299 3.50 10.86 -26.64
N GLU A 300 2.91 12.04 -26.85
CA GLU A 300 3.58 13.33 -26.66
C GLU A 300 4.12 13.47 -25.24
N LYS A 301 3.25 13.26 -24.23
CA LYS A 301 3.65 13.30 -22.81
C LYS A 301 4.73 12.29 -22.46
N TYR A 302 4.67 11.07 -22.99
CA TYR A 302 5.68 10.06 -22.69
C TYR A 302 7.03 10.35 -23.35
N ILE A 303 7.04 10.86 -24.60
CA ILE A 303 8.27 11.21 -25.31
C ILE A 303 9.03 12.32 -24.59
N GLU A 304 8.35 13.28 -23.96
CA GLU A 304 8.99 14.33 -23.16
C GLU A 304 9.87 13.78 -22.02
N SER A 305 9.52 12.60 -21.50
CA SER A 305 10.27 11.91 -20.44
C SER A 305 11.34 10.94 -20.95
N MET A 306 11.47 10.76 -22.26
CA MET A 306 12.41 9.79 -22.84
C MET A 306 13.84 10.36 -22.87
N PRO A 307 14.86 9.51 -22.62
CA PRO A 307 16.26 9.95 -22.62
C PRO A 307 16.84 10.14 -24.03
N LEU A 308 16.22 9.57 -25.07
CA LEU A 308 16.61 9.74 -26.47
C LEU A 308 15.50 10.43 -27.26
N GLU A 309 15.90 11.28 -28.21
CA GLU A 309 14.96 11.94 -29.11
C GLU A 309 14.30 10.92 -30.05
N VAL A 310 12.99 11.04 -30.23
CA VAL A 310 12.20 10.19 -31.13
C VAL A 310 11.99 10.90 -32.47
N LYS A 311 12.64 10.42 -33.53
CA LYS A 311 12.57 10.97 -34.91
C LYS A 311 11.37 10.45 -35.71
N VAL A 312 10.28 10.10 -35.03
CA VAL A 312 9.04 9.62 -35.65
C VAL A 312 7.92 10.58 -35.30
N SER A 313 7.11 10.96 -36.29
CA SER A 313 5.99 11.87 -36.05
C SER A 313 4.98 11.24 -35.09
N ARG A 314 4.51 12.02 -34.11
CA ARG A 314 3.55 11.59 -33.09
C ARG A 314 2.25 11.07 -33.70
N THR A 315 1.79 11.68 -34.81
CA THR A 315 0.62 11.23 -35.56
C THR A 315 0.79 9.80 -36.10
N LYS A 316 1.93 9.47 -36.72
CA LYS A 316 2.21 8.11 -37.20
C LYS A 316 2.25 7.09 -36.07
N LEU A 317 2.82 7.46 -34.92
CA LEU A 317 2.84 6.60 -33.72
C LEU A 317 1.41 6.36 -33.17
N ALA A 318 0.56 7.39 -33.17
CA ALA A 318 -0.84 7.26 -32.74
C ALA A 318 -1.68 6.35 -33.66
N GLN A 319 -1.42 6.43 -34.97
CA GLN A 319 -2.06 5.57 -35.98
C GLN A 319 -1.63 4.11 -35.86
N SER A 320 -0.34 3.85 -35.63
CA SER A 320 0.19 2.49 -35.51
C SER A 320 -0.10 1.82 -34.16
N SER A 321 -0.46 2.59 -33.13
CA SER A 321 -0.77 2.10 -31.77
C SER A 321 -2.25 1.74 -31.54
N LYS A 322 -3.00 1.44 -32.61
CA LYS A 322 -4.43 1.13 -32.51
C LYS A 322 -4.68 -0.06 -31.57
N GLY A 323 -5.56 0.15 -30.59
CA GLY A 323 -5.95 -0.87 -29.61
C GLY A 323 -4.97 -1.06 -28.44
N MET A 324 -3.93 -0.23 -28.35
CA MET A 324 -3.00 -0.21 -27.22
C MET A 324 -3.58 0.64 -26.07
N SER A 325 -3.40 0.18 -24.84
CA SER A 325 -3.66 0.97 -23.63
C SER A 325 -2.55 1.99 -23.37
N GLY A 326 -2.76 2.93 -22.44
CA GLY A 326 -1.70 3.87 -22.04
C GLY A 326 -0.44 3.17 -21.52
N ARG A 327 -0.62 2.05 -20.79
CA ARG A 327 0.50 1.19 -20.36
C ARG A 327 1.20 0.53 -21.54
N ASP A 328 0.46 0.02 -22.52
CA ASP A 328 1.06 -0.63 -23.70
C ASP A 328 1.86 0.39 -24.53
N ILE A 329 1.35 1.60 -24.72
CA ILE A 329 2.06 2.67 -25.43
C ILE A 329 3.39 2.97 -24.74
N LYS A 330 3.39 3.11 -23.42
CA LYS A 330 4.61 3.39 -22.66
C LYS A 330 5.58 2.20 -22.67
N GLU A 331 5.12 1.04 -22.21
CA GLU A 331 5.99 -0.11 -21.91
C GLU A 331 6.28 -0.98 -23.14
N LYS A 332 5.29 -1.20 -24.02
CA LYS A 332 5.42 -2.13 -25.15
C LYS A 332 5.85 -1.46 -26.44
N LEU A 333 5.45 -0.21 -26.66
CA LEU A 333 5.86 0.56 -27.84
C LEU A 333 7.12 1.39 -27.58
N LEU A 334 7.02 2.43 -26.76
CA LEU A 334 8.08 3.44 -26.62
C LEU A 334 9.32 2.89 -25.91
N LYS A 335 9.14 2.21 -24.77
CA LYS A 335 10.26 1.64 -24.00
C LYS A 335 10.97 0.51 -24.75
N THR A 336 10.24 -0.37 -25.42
CA THR A 336 10.83 -1.40 -26.28
C THR A 336 11.65 -0.81 -27.42
N ALA A 337 11.12 0.22 -28.10
CA ALA A 337 11.86 0.91 -29.17
C ALA A 337 13.10 1.63 -28.64
N LEU A 338 12.99 2.27 -27.47
CA LEU A 338 14.12 2.89 -26.77
C LEU A 338 15.21 1.88 -26.43
N HIS A 339 14.84 0.73 -25.84
CA HIS A 339 15.79 -0.31 -25.47
C HIS A 339 16.51 -0.87 -26.69
N LYS A 340 15.80 -1.06 -27.81
CA LYS A 340 16.42 -1.46 -29.07
C LYS A 340 17.43 -0.42 -29.56
N ALA A 341 17.04 0.85 -29.61
CA ALA A 341 17.93 1.92 -30.04
C ALA A 341 19.20 1.99 -29.17
N ILE A 342 19.05 1.87 -27.85
CA ILE A 342 20.19 1.82 -26.91
C ILE A 342 21.06 0.57 -27.16
N SER A 343 20.45 -0.60 -27.38
CA SER A 343 21.21 -1.84 -27.64
C SER A 343 22.02 -1.82 -28.93
N GLU A 344 21.65 -0.94 -29.87
CA GLU A 344 22.35 -0.72 -31.14
C GLU A 344 23.24 0.53 -31.09
N ASP A 345 23.52 1.06 -29.88
CA ASP A 345 24.31 2.26 -29.62
C ASP A 345 23.85 3.51 -30.40
N LYS A 346 22.54 3.60 -30.71
CA LYS A 346 21.95 4.77 -31.40
C LYS A 346 21.73 5.92 -30.45
N SER A 347 21.89 7.14 -30.97
CA SER A 347 21.57 8.38 -30.25
C SER A 347 20.11 8.81 -30.37
N THR A 348 19.33 8.21 -31.28
CA THR A 348 17.94 8.58 -31.56
C THR A 348 17.09 7.33 -31.75
N VAL A 349 15.80 7.41 -31.42
CA VAL A 349 14.83 6.35 -31.70
C VAL A 349 14.20 6.63 -33.06
N ASP A 350 14.45 5.74 -34.01
CA ASP A 350 14.02 5.89 -35.40
C ASP A 350 12.84 4.96 -35.73
N ARG A 351 12.35 5.05 -36.96
CA ARG A 351 11.19 4.28 -37.43
C ARG A 351 11.39 2.77 -37.31
N GLU A 352 12.60 2.28 -37.57
CA GLU A 352 12.94 0.84 -37.51
C GLU A 352 12.83 0.26 -36.09
N ASP A 353 13.06 1.10 -35.07
CA ASP A 353 12.97 0.68 -33.66
C ASP A 353 11.49 0.58 -33.23
N ILE A 354 10.67 1.51 -33.72
CA ILE A 354 9.21 1.49 -33.54
C ILE A 354 8.58 0.29 -34.25
N GLU A 355 8.98 0.01 -35.49
CA GLU A 355 8.46 -1.14 -36.25
C GLU A 355 8.82 -2.47 -35.59
N TYR A 356 10.03 -2.56 -35.01
CA TYR A 356 10.41 -3.69 -34.18
C TYR A 356 9.52 -3.84 -32.94
N ALA A 357 9.28 -2.76 -32.21
CA ALA A 357 8.41 -2.79 -31.03
C ALA A 357 6.97 -3.22 -31.38
N LEU A 358 6.42 -2.73 -32.49
CA LEU A 358 5.09 -3.12 -32.97
C LEU A 358 5.02 -4.60 -33.36
N LYS A 359 6.07 -5.12 -34.02
CA LYS A 359 6.15 -6.54 -34.40
C LYS A 359 6.17 -7.43 -33.14
N ASN A 360 6.99 -7.09 -32.16
CA ASN A 360 7.06 -7.83 -30.90
C ASN A 360 5.72 -7.82 -30.16
N TYR A 361 5.04 -6.67 -30.10
CA TYR A 361 3.72 -6.56 -29.49
C TYR A 361 2.67 -7.46 -30.18
N GLN A 362 2.70 -7.55 -31.51
CA GLN A 362 1.80 -8.44 -32.26
C GLN A 362 2.10 -9.92 -32.00
N THR A 363 3.38 -10.29 -31.89
CA THR A 363 3.78 -11.67 -31.56
C THR A 363 3.28 -12.07 -30.17
N GLU A 364 3.52 -11.24 -29.14
CA GLU A 364 3.03 -11.50 -27.78
C GLU A 364 1.50 -11.62 -27.71
N LYS A 365 0.77 -10.83 -28.52
CA LYS A 365 -0.69 -10.89 -28.57
C LYS A 365 -1.22 -12.16 -29.24
N ASN A 366 -0.46 -12.72 -30.17
CA ASN A 366 -0.80 -13.92 -30.94
C ASN A 366 -0.31 -15.21 -30.28
N GLU A 367 0.56 -15.14 -29.26
CA GLU A 367 0.92 -16.29 -28.45
C GLU A 367 -0.31 -16.80 -27.67
N PRO A 368 -0.66 -18.09 -27.78
CA PRO A 368 -1.79 -18.64 -27.05
C PRO A 368 -1.51 -18.61 -25.55
N LYS A 369 -2.39 -17.95 -24.79
CA LYS A 369 -2.27 -17.74 -23.32
C LYS A 369 -2.28 -19.01 -22.45
N ASN A 370 -2.25 -20.21 -23.02
CA ASN A 370 -2.36 -21.50 -22.31
C ASN A 370 -1.26 -22.49 -22.70
N MET A 371 0.01 -22.22 -22.36
CA MET A 371 1.07 -23.26 -22.47
C MET A 371 1.84 -23.57 -21.18
N PHE A 372 1.49 -22.94 -20.06
CA PHE A 372 1.94 -23.40 -18.75
C PHE A 372 0.71 -23.56 -17.86
N ALA A 373 0.25 -24.82 -17.82
CA ALA A 373 -0.75 -25.34 -16.90
C ALA A 373 -0.14 -25.54 -15.51
#